data_AF-A0A7U7GAS6-F1
#
_entry.id   AF-A0A7U7GAS6-F1
#
_cell.length_a   1.000
_cell.length_b   1.000
_cell.length_c   1.000
_cell.angle_alpha   90.00
_cell.angle_beta   90.00
_cell.angle_gamma   90.00
#
_symmetry.space_group_name_H-M   'P 1'
#
loop_
_entity.id
_entity.type
_entity.pdbx_description
1 polymer ?
#
loop_
_entity_poly.entity_id
_entity_poly.type
_entity_poly.pdbx_seq_one_letter_code
_entity_poly.pdbx_strand_id
1 'polypeptide(L)'
;MKSIQQSLRLFPLALSLSLTSLAHADANLHAISQHGGAMVETASGVILEMAPRDNALYLYEHSGQPLSVEGASGKLVVTGGKGPIALTPAGGNRLNLAEPLPAGAKAVVSITLPGKAPIQSRLEPAH
;
A
#
# COMPACT_ATOMS: atom_id res chain seq x y z
N MET A 1 52.93 -54.29 -14.67
CA MET A 1 52.12 -53.89 -13.50
C MET A 1 51.16 -52.78 -13.94
N LYS A 2 49.97 -52.73 -13.32
CA LYS A 2 48.70 -52.16 -13.83
C LYS A 2 48.77 -50.70 -14.36
N SER A 3 48.09 -50.48 -15.49
CA SER A 3 47.67 -49.19 -16.05
C SER A 3 46.69 -48.50 -15.10
N ILE A 4 46.94 -47.23 -14.75
CA ILE A 4 46.07 -46.39 -13.93
C ILE A 4 45.41 -45.37 -14.86
N GLN A 5 44.18 -45.67 -15.28
CA GLN A 5 43.32 -44.75 -16.01
C GLN A 5 42.58 -43.87 -15.00
N GLN A 6 42.90 -42.58 -14.96
CA GLN A 6 42.18 -41.59 -14.16
C GLN A 6 40.91 -41.18 -14.91
N SER A 7 39.75 -41.59 -14.41
CA SER A 7 38.44 -41.17 -14.92
C SER A 7 38.07 -39.81 -14.31
N LEU A 8 38.18 -38.75 -15.12
CA LEU A 8 37.72 -37.40 -14.79
C LEU A 8 36.19 -37.38 -14.81
N ARG A 9 35.57 -37.24 -13.63
CA ARG A 9 34.11 -37.18 -13.48
C ARG A 9 33.60 -35.80 -13.90
N LEU A 10 32.81 -35.75 -14.97
CA LEU A 10 32.01 -34.57 -15.36
C LEU A 10 30.88 -34.36 -14.35
N PHE A 11 30.82 -33.16 -13.77
CA PHE A 11 29.78 -32.72 -12.84
C PHE A 11 28.78 -31.86 -13.62
N PRO A 12 27.50 -32.26 -13.79
CA PRO A 12 26.52 -31.41 -14.47
C PRO A 12 26.09 -30.27 -13.56
N LEU A 13 26.40 -29.03 -13.97
CA LEU A 13 25.97 -27.80 -13.31
C LEU A 13 24.51 -27.51 -13.67
N ALA A 14 23.58 -27.80 -12.74
CA ALA A 14 22.17 -27.49 -12.88
C ALA A 14 21.94 -25.97 -12.74
N LEU A 15 21.66 -25.30 -13.85
CA LEU A 15 21.32 -23.87 -13.90
C LEU A 15 19.87 -23.68 -13.42
N SER A 16 19.71 -23.35 -12.15
CA SER A 16 18.40 -22.98 -11.59
C SER A 16 18.08 -21.54 -12.00
N LEU A 17 17.21 -21.36 -13.00
CA LEU A 17 16.65 -20.04 -13.31
C LEU A 17 15.65 -19.68 -12.20
N SER A 18 16.11 -18.90 -11.23
CA SER A 18 15.22 -18.20 -10.30
C SER A 18 14.39 -17.19 -11.09
N LEU A 19 13.11 -17.50 -11.31
CA LEU A 19 12.13 -16.53 -11.79
C LEU A 19 12.00 -15.44 -10.72
N THR A 20 12.64 -14.30 -10.94
CA THR A 20 12.41 -13.09 -10.16
C THR A 20 10.99 -12.62 -10.40
N SER A 21 10.11 -12.85 -9.42
CA SER A 21 8.80 -12.20 -9.34
C SER A 21 9.01 -10.68 -9.30
N LEU A 22 8.71 -10.00 -10.40
CA LEU A 22 8.65 -8.54 -10.42
C LEU A 22 7.28 -8.10 -9.91
N ALA A 23 7.26 -7.53 -8.70
CA ALA A 23 6.14 -6.78 -8.15
C ALA A 23 5.96 -5.45 -8.92
N HIS A 24 5.23 -5.46 -10.04
CA HIS A 24 5.02 -4.29 -10.91
C HIS A 24 3.85 -3.37 -10.48
N ALA A 25 3.25 -3.54 -9.30
CA ALA A 25 2.07 -2.77 -8.90
C ALA A 25 2.39 -1.34 -8.40
N ASP A 26 3.60 -1.11 -7.90
CA ASP A 26 3.94 0.12 -7.15
C ASP A 26 4.19 1.36 -8.04
N ALA A 27 4.84 1.17 -9.19
CA ALA A 27 5.24 2.28 -10.06
C ALA A 27 4.05 3.04 -10.70
N ASN A 28 2.94 2.35 -10.96
CA ASN A 28 1.75 2.96 -11.57
C ASN A 28 1.01 3.87 -10.56
N LEU A 29 0.95 3.44 -9.30
CA LEU A 29 0.32 4.21 -8.24
C LEU A 29 1.11 5.48 -7.89
N HIS A 30 2.45 5.41 -7.90
CA HIS A 30 3.26 6.61 -7.64
C HIS A 30 3.06 7.69 -8.73
N ALA A 31 2.83 7.28 -9.98
CA ALA A 31 2.62 8.19 -11.10
C ALA A 31 1.30 8.98 -11.04
N ILE A 32 0.35 8.56 -10.20
CA ILE A 32 -0.96 9.23 -10.01
C ILE A 32 -1.09 9.92 -8.64
N SER A 33 -0.03 9.98 -7.84
CA SER A 33 -0.05 10.69 -6.56
C SER A 33 -0.27 12.19 -6.79
N GLN A 34 -1.40 12.74 -6.30
CA GLN A 34 -1.78 14.13 -6.57
C GLN A 34 -1.43 15.07 -5.42
N HIS A 35 -1.22 14.54 -4.22
CA HIS A 35 -0.93 15.27 -2.99
C HIS A 35 0.46 14.94 -2.43
N GLY A 36 1.30 14.25 -3.21
CA GLY A 36 2.65 13.85 -2.81
C GLY A 36 2.65 12.83 -1.67
N GLY A 37 1.55 12.09 -1.53
CA GLY A 37 1.36 11.06 -0.52
C GLY A 37 1.79 9.67 -0.98
N ALA A 38 1.81 8.74 -0.02
CA ALA A 38 1.97 7.32 -0.30
C ALA A 38 0.64 6.73 -0.78
N MET A 39 0.69 5.96 -1.87
CA MET A 39 -0.48 5.26 -2.41
C MET A 39 -0.56 3.83 -1.90
N VAL A 40 -1.79 3.34 -1.73
CA VAL A 40 -2.07 1.90 -1.73
C VAL A 40 -3.36 1.62 -2.47
N GLU A 41 -3.35 0.63 -3.36
CA GLU A 41 -4.58 0.06 -3.89
C GLU A 41 -5.11 -1.01 -2.94
N THR A 42 -6.36 -0.86 -2.52
CA THR A 42 -7.04 -1.82 -1.62
C THR A 42 -7.55 -3.03 -2.38
N ALA A 43 -7.88 -4.11 -1.67
CA ALA A 43 -8.50 -5.29 -2.28
C ALA A 43 -9.84 -5.01 -2.98
N SER A 44 -10.51 -3.90 -2.65
CA SER A 44 -11.72 -3.42 -3.31
C SER A 44 -11.46 -2.59 -4.58
N GLY A 45 -10.21 -2.37 -4.98
CA GLY A 45 -9.85 -1.53 -6.13
C GLY A 45 -9.90 -0.03 -5.87
N VAL A 46 -10.20 0.39 -4.64
CA VAL A 46 -10.09 1.79 -4.21
C VAL A 46 -8.63 2.10 -3.92
N ILE A 47 -8.13 3.21 -4.44
CA ILE A 47 -6.79 3.72 -4.20
C ILE A 47 -6.86 4.73 -3.06
N LEU A 48 -5.97 4.60 -2.09
CA LEU A 48 -5.83 5.50 -0.95
C LEU A 48 -4.51 6.26 -1.07
N GLU A 49 -4.60 7.59 -1.11
CA GLU A 49 -3.45 8.48 -0.99
C GLU A 49 -3.37 9.01 0.44
N MET A 50 -2.38 8.54 1.19
CA MET A 50 -2.08 9.12 2.50
C MET A 50 -1.11 10.29 2.31
N ALA A 51 -1.54 11.50 2.61
CA ALA A 51 -0.77 12.74 2.45
C ALA A 51 -0.47 13.35 3.84
N PRO A 52 0.71 13.06 4.45
CA PRO A 52 1.04 13.54 5.80
C PRO A 52 1.04 15.05 5.94
N ARG A 53 1.48 15.76 4.88
CA ARG A 53 1.57 17.22 4.87
C ARG A 53 0.21 17.89 4.95
N ASP A 54 -0.80 17.25 4.36
CA ASP A 54 -2.19 17.73 4.36
C ASP A 54 -2.97 17.25 5.59
N ASN A 55 -2.35 16.41 6.42
CA ASN A 55 -3.01 15.64 7.47
C ASN A 55 -4.30 14.96 6.97
N ALA A 56 -4.22 14.34 5.79
CA ALA A 56 -5.38 13.87 5.06
C ALA A 56 -5.14 12.53 4.34
N LEU A 57 -6.26 11.87 4.05
CA LEU A 57 -6.35 10.68 3.24
C LEU A 57 -7.30 10.96 2.07
N TYR A 58 -6.85 10.78 0.84
CA TYR A 58 -7.66 10.96 -0.37
C TYR A 58 -8.02 9.61 -0.98
N LEU A 59 -9.23 9.51 -1.54
CA LEU A 59 -9.73 8.29 -2.17
C LEU A 59 -9.86 8.47 -3.68
N TYR A 60 -9.51 7.43 -4.42
CA TYR A 60 -9.69 7.37 -5.87
C TYR A 60 -10.24 6.00 -6.28
N GLU A 61 -10.97 5.97 -7.38
CA GLU A 61 -11.30 4.74 -8.10
C GLU A 61 -10.03 4.12 -8.68
N HIS A 62 -10.07 2.83 -9.04
CA HIS A 62 -8.96 2.15 -9.74
C HIS A 62 -8.48 2.91 -10.99
N SER A 63 -9.39 3.63 -11.66
CA SER A 63 -9.07 4.46 -12.83
C SER A 63 -8.32 5.77 -12.52
N GLY A 64 -8.08 6.06 -11.23
CA GLY A 64 -7.45 7.30 -10.77
C GLY A 64 -8.42 8.48 -10.63
N GLN A 65 -9.73 8.29 -10.87
CA GLN A 65 -10.71 9.35 -10.69
C GLN A 65 -11.01 9.59 -9.20
N PRO A 66 -11.16 10.84 -8.74
CA PRO A 66 -11.51 11.15 -7.35
C PRO A 66 -12.80 10.46 -6.93
N LEU A 67 -12.76 9.71 -5.83
CA LEU A 67 -13.91 9.03 -5.26
C LEU A 67 -14.51 9.85 -4.12
N SER A 68 -15.76 10.31 -4.27
CA SER A 68 -16.44 11.10 -3.24
C SER A 68 -16.49 10.38 -1.89
N VAL A 69 -16.22 11.12 -0.82
CA VAL A 69 -16.28 10.63 0.57
C VAL A 69 -17.42 11.26 1.36
N GLU A 70 -18.40 11.84 0.68
CA GLU A 70 -19.59 12.38 1.34
C GLU A 70 -20.32 11.28 2.14
N GLY A 71 -20.67 11.59 3.40
CA GLY A 71 -21.29 10.64 4.31
C GLY A 71 -20.39 9.49 4.77
N ALA A 72 -19.11 9.48 4.38
CA ALA A 72 -18.17 8.47 4.82
C ALA A 72 -17.83 8.60 6.31
N SER A 73 -17.42 7.49 6.90
CA SER A 73 -16.82 7.44 8.23
C SER A 73 -15.61 6.52 8.22
N GLY A 74 -14.67 6.71 9.15
CA GLY A 74 -13.53 5.83 9.21
C GLY A 74 -12.62 6.10 10.39
N LYS A 75 -11.56 5.29 10.46
CA LYS A 75 -10.49 5.41 11.46
C LYS A 75 -9.19 4.83 10.96
N LEU A 76 -8.08 5.34 11.48
CA LEU A 76 -6.76 4.72 11.43
C LEU A 76 -6.39 4.17 12.80
N VAL A 77 -5.73 3.02 12.82
CA VAL A 77 -5.09 2.48 14.02
C VAL A 77 -3.60 2.39 13.73
N VAL A 78 -2.81 3.21 14.43
CA VAL A 78 -1.35 3.19 14.33
C VAL A 78 -0.80 2.02 15.12
N THR A 79 0.16 1.29 14.54
CA THR A 79 0.86 0.19 15.23
C THR A 79 1.61 0.75 16.44
N GLY A 80 1.26 0.27 17.64
CA GLY A 80 1.81 0.81 18.90
C GLY A 80 1.24 2.18 19.32
N GLY A 81 0.20 2.66 18.62
CA GLY A 81 -0.49 3.90 18.96
C GLY A 81 -1.38 3.78 20.20
N LYS A 82 -1.81 4.93 20.72
CA LYS A 82 -2.63 5.04 21.94
C LYS A 82 -4.12 4.74 21.70
N GLY A 83 -4.57 4.71 20.45
CA GLY A 83 -5.98 4.51 20.09
C GLY A 83 -6.25 4.78 18.61
N PRO A 84 -7.52 4.68 18.18
CA PRO A 84 -7.91 5.00 16.83
C PRO A 84 -7.92 6.51 16.58
N ILE A 85 -7.40 6.94 15.43
CA ILE A 85 -7.50 8.31 14.92
C ILE A 85 -8.73 8.35 14.00
N ALA A 86 -9.68 9.24 14.29
CA ALA A 86 -10.89 9.37 13.48
C ALA A 86 -10.59 9.98 12.09
N LEU A 87 -11.34 9.52 11.09
CA LEU A 87 -11.39 10.10 9.75
C LEU A 87 -12.74 10.76 9.51
N THR A 88 -12.72 12.02 9.09
CA THR A 88 -13.95 12.79 8.81
C THR A 88 -13.92 13.38 7.40
N PRO A 89 -15.03 13.30 6.64
CA PRO A 89 -15.14 13.97 5.34
C PRO A 89 -14.82 15.46 5.42
N ALA A 90 -13.97 15.92 4.52
CA ALA A 90 -13.55 17.32 4.38
C ALA A 90 -13.93 17.89 3.00
N GLY A 91 -14.88 17.25 2.30
CA GLY A 91 -15.33 17.60 0.95
C GLY A 91 -14.58 16.83 -0.15
N GLY A 92 -15.22 16.70 -1.31
CA GLY A 92 -14.68 15.98 -2.46
C GLY A 92 -14.32 14.54 -2.10
N ASN A 93 -13.07 14.16 -2.35
CA ASN A 93 -12.51 12.85 -2.05
C ASN A 93 -11.60 12.81 -0.79
N ARG A 94 -11.64 13.86 0.04
CA ARG A 94 -10.72 14.07 1.16
C ARG A 94 -11.33 13.68 2.51
N LEU A 95 -10.61 12.86 3.27
CA LEU A 95 -10.85 12.61 4.69
C LEU A 95 -9.74 13.27 5.51
N ASN A 96 -10.11 14.09 6.50
CA ASN A 96 -9.15 14.63 7.47
C ASN A 96 -8.91 13.63 8.60
N LEU A 97 -7.67 13.56 9.07
CA LEU A 97 -7.32 12.85 10.29
C LEU A 97 -7.52 13.79 11.49
N ALA A 98 -8.12 13.28 12.57
CA ALA A 98 -8.28 14.04 13.81
C ALA A 98 -6.95 14.44 14.46
N GLU A 99 -5.90 13.64 14.24
CA GLU A 99 -4.54 13.87 14.74
C GLU A 99 -3.52 13.45 13.67
N PRO A 100 -2.37 14.15 13.54
CA PRO A 100 -1.32 13.78 12.61
C PRO A 100 -0.72 12.40 12.89
N LEU A 101 -0.35 11.70 11.82
CA LEU A 101 0.44 10.47 11.95
C LEU A 101 1.89 10.81 12.31
N PRO A 102 2.51 10.05 13.24
CA PRO A 102 3.95 10.11 13.42
C PRO A 102 4.68 9.75 12.12
N ALA A 103 5.84 10.36 11.87
CA ALA A 103 6.65 10.04 10.71
C ALA A 103 7.01 8.55 10.67
N GLY A 104 6.84 7.91 9.50
CA GLY A 104 7.07 6.47 9.31
C GLY A 104 6.08 5.54 10.04
N ALA A 105 4.97 6.07 10.59
CA ALA A 105 4.00 5.27 11.32
C ALA A 105 3.28 4.27 10.41
N LYS A 106 3.38 2.98 10.71
CA LYS A 106 2.56 1.95 10.07
C LYS A 106 1.17 1.94 10.67
N ALA A 107 0.13 2.03 9.84
CA ALA A 107 -1.25 2.06 10.29
C ALA A 107 -2.14 1.06 9.54
N VAL A 108 -3.27 0.70 10.14
CA VAL A 108 -4.39 0.05 9.45
C VAL A 108 -5.51 1.07 9.35
N VAL A 109 -6.03 1.26 8.14
CA VAL A 109 -7.17 2.13 7.89
C VAL A 109 -8.43 1.29 7.66
N SER A 110 -9.56 1.78 8.16
CA SER A 110 -10.89 1.25 7.88
C SER A 110 -11.82 2.41 7.54
N ILE A 111 -12.41 2.40 6.35
CA ILE A 111 -13.33 3.43 5.85
C ILE A 111 -14.63 2.75 5.43
N THR A 112 -15.76 3.35 5.77
CA THR A 112 -17.08 2.92 5.31
C THR A 112 -17.70 4.06 4.53
N LEU A 113 -17.91 3.82 3.23
CA LEU A 113 -18.70 4.69 2.37
C LEU A 113 -20.19 4.33 2.49
N PRO A 114 -21.13 5.28 2.29
CA PRO A 114 -22.56 5.01 2.36
C PRO A 114 -22.99 3.83 1.46
N GLY A 115 -23.69 2.86 2.04
CA GLY A 115 -24.20 1.68 1.32
C GLY A 115 -23.13 0.74 0.76
N LYS A 116 -21.86 0.85 1.17
CA LYS A 116 -20.77 -0.02 0.73
C LYS A 116 -20.16 -0.82 1.89
N ALA A 117 -19.52 -1.94 1.54
CA ALA A 117 -18.72 -2.69 2.50
C ALA A 117 -17.52 -1.85 2.99
N PRO A 118 -17.03 -2.07 4.22
CA PRO A 118 -15.83 -1.39 4.71
C PRO A 118 -14.61 -1.68 3.84
N ILE A 119 -13.89 -0.62 3.48
CA ILE A 119 -12.58 -0.67 2.83
C ILE A 119 -11.53 -0.75 3.94
N GLN A 120 -10.65 -1.74 3.89
CA GLN A 120 -9.54 -1.89 4.82
C GLN A 120 -8.22 -2.08 4.11
N SER A 121 -7.18 -1.41 4.60
CA SER A 121 -5.82 -1.57 4.08
C SER A 121 -4.77 -1.22 5.13
N ARG A 122 -3.53 -1.68 4.91
CA ARG A 122 -2.35 -1.21 5.64
C ARG A 122 -1.79 0.01 4.92
N LEU A 123 -1.47 1.04 5.68
CA LEU A 123 -0.78 2.24 5.22
C LEU A 123 0.64 2.26 5.76
N GLU A 124 1.60 2.49 4.87
CA GLU A 124 2.99 2.77 5.19
C GLU A 124 3.34 4.13 4.57
N PRO A 125 3.35 5.22 5.34
CA PRO A 125 3.76 6.54 4.88
C PRO A 125 5.15 6.49 4.24
N ALA A 126 5.28 7.06 3.06
CA ALA A 126 6.58 7.24 2.41
C ALA A 126 7.48 8.10 3.30
N HIS A 127 8.76 7.72 3.36
CA HIS A 127 9.81 8.40 4.13
C HIS A 127 10.25 9.71 3.46
#